data_AF-A0A933R7T4-F1
#
_entry.id   AF-A0A933R7T4-F1
#
_cell.length_a   1.000
_cell.length_b   1.000
_cell.length_c   1.000
_cell.angle_alpha   90.00
_cell.angle_beta   90.00
_cell.angle_gamma   90.00
#
_symmetry.space_group_name_H-M   'P 1'
#
loop_
_entity.id
_entity.type
_entity.pdbx_description
1 polymer ?
#
loop_
_entity_poly.entity_id
_entity_poly.type
_entity_poly.pdbx_seq_one_letter_code
_entity_poly.pdbx_strand_id
1 'polypeptide(L)'
;GIDDPLGSVYGFLGWESLPSIPELGETPNYSKITLKTLANLFVALYDAKYISIEHSNKIFGYLANTPFNDKVDAGVPDDVVVAHKIGVAAAVETFSDCGIVYAPNRNYLLCLGASGGDEKTAAKFMAEVSAAAYKYVINN
;
A
#
# COMPACT_ATOMS: atom_id res chain seq x y z
N GLY A 1 21.97 -22.45 -0.69
CA GLY A 1 21.47 -21.39 -1.59
C GLY A 1 20.02 -21.16 -1.25
N ILE A 2 19.40 -20.08 -1.73
CA ILE A 2 17.93 -20.00 -1.68
C ILE A 2 17.43 -20.91 -2.81
N ASP A 3 16.87 -22.06 -2.46
CA ASP A 3 16.50 -23.09 -3.43
C ASP A 3 15.26 -22.71 -4.26
N ASP A 4 14.47 -21.73 -3.79
CA ASP A 4 13.35 -21.11 -4.51
C ASP A 4 13.22 -19.61 -4.19
N PRO A 5 13.89 -18.72 -4.96
CA PRO A 5 13.86 -17.29 -4.70
C PRO A 5 12.46 -16.67 -4.91
N LEU A 6 11.63 -17.24 -5.78
CA LEU A 6 10.27 -16.73 -6.01
C LEU A 6 9.32 -17.16 -4.88
N GLY A 7 9.42 -18.41 -4.43
CA GLY A 7 8.67 -18.89 -3.28
C GLY A 7 8.91 -18.04 -2.02
N SER A 8 10.14 -17.60 -1.78
CA SER A 8 10.44 -16.68 -0.66
C SER A 8 9.79 -15.30 -0.82
N VAL A 9 9.73 -14.76 -2.04
CA VAL A 9 9.06 -13.48 -2.31
C VAL A 9 7.56 -13.62 -2.10
N TYR A 10 6.94 -14.63 -2.69
CA TYR A 10 5.50 -14.87 -2.57
C TYR A 10 5.07 -15.15 -1.13
N GLY A 11 5.84 -15.98 -0.42
CA GLY A 11 5.62 -16.26 1.00
C GLY A 11 5.77 -15.03 1.90
N PHE A 12 6.66 -14.11 1.56
CA PHE A 12 6.74 -12.85 2.31
C PHE A 12 5.57 -11.92 2.01
N LEU A 13 5.14 -11.86 0.75
CA LEU A 13 4.02 -11.04 0.32
C LEU A 13 2.66 -11.57 0.80
N GLY A 14 2.61 -12.71 1.51
CA GLY A 14 1.37 -13.26 2.05
C GLY A 14 0.58 -14.12 1.05
N TRP A 15 1.19 -14.49 -0.08
CA TRP A 15 0.53 -15.27 -1.13
C TRP A 15 0.39 -16.76 -0.77
N GLU A 16 1.07 -17.24 0.26
CA GLU A 16 0.89 -18.57 0.85
C GLU A 16 -0.52 -18.77 1.44
N SER A 17 -1.24 -17.68 1.70
CA SER A 17 -2.63 -17.71 2.15
C SER A 17 -3.63 -17.90 0.98
N LEU A 18 -3.16 -17.91 -0.26
CA LEU A 18 -3.98 -18.11 -1.45
C LEU A 18 -3.93 -19.59 -1.88
N PRO A 19 -5.02 -20.10 -2.50
CA PRO A 19 -5.11 -21.51 -2.90
C PRO A 19 -4.07 -21.92 -3.95
N SER A 20 -3.43 -20.96 -4.63
CA SER A 20 -2.31 -21.18 -5.54
C SER A 20 -1.43 -19.94 -5.67
N ILE A 21 -0.12 -20.15 -5.82
CA ILE A 21 0.84 -19.11 -6.22
C ILE A 21 0.52 -18.69 -7.68
N PRO A 22 0.63 -17.41 -8.06
CA PRO A 22 0.44 -17.01 -9.45
C PRO A 22 1.44 -17.70 -10.37
N GLU A 23 0.94 -18.31 -11.44
CA GLU A 23 1.81 -18.84 -12.48
C GLU A 23 2.36 -17.69 -13.34
N LEU A 24 3.67 -17.74 -13.61
CA LEU A 24 4.34 -16.80 -14.50
C LEU A 24 3.75 -16.90 -15.91
N GLY A 25 3.15 -15.82 -16.40
CA GLY A 25 2.54 -15.75 -17.73
C GLY A 25 1.01 -15.81 -17.74
N GLU A 26 0.38 -16.12 -16.61
CA GLU A 26 -1.07 -15.97 -16.47
C GLU A 26 -1.46 -14.52 -16.17
N THR A 27 -2.66 -14.12 -16.59
CA THR A 27 -3.24 -12.82 -16.21
C THR A 27 -3.42 -12.78 -14.69
N PRO A 28 -2.85 -11.77 -13.99
CA PRO A 28 -3.00 -11.67 -12.55
C PRO A 28 -4.47 -11.56 -12.16
N ASN A 29 -4.90 -12.39 -11.21
CA ASN A 29 -6.22 -12.25 -10.61
C ASN A 29 -6.19 -11.20 -9.51
N TYR A 30 -6.47 -9.95 -9.86
CA TYR A 30 -6.44 -8.82 -8.93
C TYR A 30 -7.46 -8.91 -7.79
N SER A 31 -8.49 -9.76 -7.88
CA SER A 31 -9.41 -9.99 -6.76
C SER A 31 -8.77 -10.71 -5.57
N LYS A 32 -7.56 -11.26 -5.76
CA LYS A 32 -6.79 -11.93 -4.71
C LYS A 32 -5.83 -11.01 -3.95
N ILE A 33 -5.67 -9.74 -4.36
CA ILE A 33 -4.81 -8.79 -3.66
C ILE A 33 -5.53 -8.29 -2.41
N THR A 34 -4.95 -8.55 -1.24
CA THR A 34 -5.47 -8.08 0.05
C THR A 34 -4.69 -6.86 0.54
N LEU A 35 -5.24 -6.13 1.52
CA LEU A 35 -4.50 -5.05 2.20
C LEU A 35 -3.24 -5.57 2.88
N LYS A 36 -3.24 -6.83 3.37
CA LYS A 36 -2.04 -7.47 3.94
C LYS A 36 -0.97 -7.67 2.88
N THR A 37 -1.35 -8.11 1.68
CA THR A 37 -0.42 -8.27 0.56
C THR A 37 0.22 -6.94 0.15
N LEU A 38 -0.59 -5.87 0.06
CA LEU A 38 -0.09 -4.54 -0.22
C LEU A 38 0.82 -4.02 0.91
N ALA A 39 0.41 -4.19 2.18
CA ALA A 39 1.21 -3.81 3.33
C ALA A 39 2.59 -4.50 3.31
N ASN A 40 2.62 -5.81 3.08
CA ASN A 40 3.86 -6.57 2.96
C ASN A 40 4.72 -6.10 1.77
N LEU A 41 4.11 -5.75 0.63
CA LEU A 41 4.85 -5.15 -0.48
C LEU A 41 5.54 -3.86 -0.07
N PHE A 42 4.83 -2.94 0.61
CA PHE A 42 5.41 -1.69 1.09
C PHE A 42 6.54 -1.93 2.10
N VAL A 43 6.40 -2.90 3.01
CA VAL A 43 7.49 -3.28 3.94
C VAL A 43 8.70 -3.83 3.17
N ALA A 44 8.49 -4.72 2.20
CA ALA A 44 9.58 -5.26 1.37
C ALA A 44 10.32 -4.15 0.60
N LEU A 45 9.58 -3.18 0.07
CA LEU A 45 10.16 -2.03 -0.61
C LEU A 45 10.96 -1.20 0.39
N TYR A 46 10.37 -0.83 1.54
CA TYR A 46 11.02 0.02 2.55
C TYR A 46 12.34 -0.58 3.05
N ASP A 47 12.36 -1.89 3.26
CA ASP A 47 13.56 -2.62 3.71
C ASP A 47 14.52 -2.96 2.56
N ALA A 48 14.19 -2.60 1.31
CA ALA A 48 14.91 -3.00 0.10
C ALA A 48 15.21 -4.51 0.05
N LYS A 49 14.24 -5.32 0.48
CA LYS A 49 14.45 -6.76 0.78
C LYS A 49 14.80 -7.60 -0.44
N TYR A 50 14.24 -7.27 -1.60
CA TYR A 50 14.37 -8.05 -2.84
C TYR A 50 14.89 -7.23 -4.03
N ILE A 51 15.15 -5.95 -3.84
CA ILE A 51 15.62 -5.01 -4.86
C ILE A 51 16.72 -4.13 -4.27
N SER A 52 17.53 -3.47 -5.10
CA SER A 52 18.55 -2.55 -4.58
C SER A 52 17.92 -1.34 -3.88
N ILE A 53 18.67 -0.75 -2.94
CA ILE A 53 18.29 0.50 -2.25
C ILE A 53 18.00 1.61 -3.26
N GLU A 54 18.81 1.71 -4.32
CA GLU A 54 18.60 2.67 -5.41
C GLU A 54 17.23 2.49 -6.08
N HIS A 55 16.88 1.25 -6.44
CA HIS A 55 15.59 0.98 -7.08
C HIS A 55 14.42 1.15 -6.11
N SER A 56 14.59 0.78 -4.84
CA SER A 56 13.57 1.02 -3.81
C SER A 56 13.28 2.52 -3.65
N ASN A 57 14.32 3.35 -3.48
CA ASN A 57 14.18 4.80 -3.38
C ASN A 57 13.53 5.41 -4.63
N LYS A 58 13.88 4.90 -5.82
CA LYS A 58 13.26 5.33 -7.07
C LYS A 58 11.77 5.02 -7.12
N ILE A 59 11.37 3.82 -6.67
CA ILE A 59 9.96 3.42 -6.58
C ILE A 59 9.21 4.29 -5.57
N PHE A 60 9.74 4.50 -4.37
CA PHE A 60 9.12 5.41 -3.39
C PHE A 60 9.04 6.84 -3.90
N GLY A 61 10.04 7.31 -4.64
CA GLY A 61 10.00 8.58 -5.33
C GLY A 61 8.81 8.70 -6.28
N TYR A 62 8.51 7.66 -7.07
CA TYR A 62 7.32 7.64 -7.92
C TYR A 62 6.01 7.60 -7.12
N LEU A 63 5.97 6.78 -6.07
CA LEU A 63 4.80 6.64 -5.21
C LEU A 63 4.50 7.93 -4.41
N ALA A 64 5.52 8.73 -4.09
CA ALA A 64 5.39 10.02 -3.41
C ALA A 64 5.00 11.19 -4.35
N ASN A 65 5.18 11.03 -5.66
CA ASN A 65 4.87 12.05 -6.66
C ASN A 65 3.64 11.68 -7.51
N THR A 66 2.77 10.84 -6.96
CA THR A 66 1.50 10.46 -7.58
C THR A 66 0.53 11.65 -7.61
N PRO A 67 -0.32 11.81 -8.64
CA PRO A 67 -1.33 12.88 -8.67
C PRO A 67 -2.59 12.56 -7.85
N PHE A 68 -2.68 11.38 -7.25
CA PHE A 68 -3.84 10.94 -6.48
C PHE A 68 -3.70 11.34 -5.01
N ASN A 69 -4.35 12.43 -4.60
CA ASN A 69 -4.19 13.04 -3.28
C ASN A 69 -5.50 13.11 -2.47
N ASP A 70 -6.52 12.31 -2.84
CA ASP A 70 -7.89 12.42 -2.30
C ASP A 70 -8.21 11.40 -1.20
N LYS A 71 -7.27 10.52 -0.83
CA LYS A 71 -7.47 9.37 0.07
C LYS A 71 -6.57 9.47 1.31
N VAL A 72 -5.55 8.60 1.47
CA VAL A 72 -4.68 8.62 2.66
C VAL A 72 -3.94 9.96 2.76
N ASP A 73 -3.45 10.47 1.63
CA ASP A 73 -2.73 11.76 1.54
C ASP A 73 -3.57 12.94 2.05
N ALA A 74 -4.86 13.00 1.70
CA ALA A 74 -5.78 14.04 2.19
C ALA A 74 -5.97 14.09 3.72
N GLY A 75 -5.55 13.04 4.44
CA GLY A 75 -5.61 12.99 5.90
C GLY A 75 -4.40 13.61 6.61
N VAL A 76 -3.35 14.00 5.90
CA VAL A 76 -2.13 14.56 6.49
C VAL A 76 -1.87 15.99 6.01
N PRO A 77 -1.07 16.79 6.74
CA PRO A 77 -0.65 18.12 6.26
C PRO A 77 0.14 18.06 4.94
N ASP A 78 0.02 19.11 4.11
CA ASP A 78 0.66 19.21 2.78
C ASP A 78 2.20 19.08 2.79
N ASP A 79 2.85 19.33 3.93
CA ASP A 79 4.30 19.20 4.10
C ASP A 79 4.74 17.79 4.52
N VAL A 80 3.80 16.88 4.78
CA VAL A 80 4.07 15.48 5.11
C VAL A 80 4.02 14.65 3.83
N VAL A 81 5.15 14.03 3.50
CA VAL A 81 5.24 13.14 2.34
C VAL A 81 4.46 11.85 2.61
N VAL A 82 3.62 11.44 1.66
CA VAL A 82 2.98 10.13 1.63
C VAL A 82 3.38 9.42 0.35
N ALA A 83 4.08 8.29 0.47
CA ALA A 83 4.39 7.44 -0.68
C ALA A 83 3.39 6.28 -0.72
N HIS A 84 2.44 6.33 -1.65
CA HIS A 84 1.26 5.45 -1.61
C HIS A 84 0.77 5.02 -3.00
N LYS A 85 -0.14 4.02 -2.99
CA LYS A 85 -0.78 3.51 -4.19
C LYS A 85 -2.26 3.24 -3.95
N ILE A 86 -3.09 3.88 -4.77
CA ILE A 86 -4.54 3.65 -4.80
C ILE A 86 -4.94 2.42 -5.61
N GLY A 87 -6.08 1.83 -5.26
CA GLY A 87 -6.79 0.81 -6.04
C GLY A 87 -8.26 1.18 -6.20
N VAL A 88 -8.77 1.16 -7.43
CA VAL A 88 -10.16 1.51 -7.77
C VAL A 88 -10.75 0.39 -8.64
N ALA A 89 -11.74 -0.31 -8.10
CA ALA A 89 -12.52 -1.33 -8.79
C ALA A 89 -14.01 -0.97 -8.69
N ALA A 90 -14.39 0.12 -9.36
CA ALA A 90 -15.73 0.71 -9.27
C ALA A 90 -16.86 -0.26 -9.66
N ALA A 91 -16.61 -1.18 -10.61
CA ALA A 91 -17.60 -2.18 -11.04
C ALA A 91 -18.01 -3.16 -9.93
N VAL A 92 -17.19 -3.30 -8.88
CA VAL A 92 -17.46 -4.13 -7.69
C VAL A 92 -17.35 -3.30 -6.41
N GLU A 93 -17.53 -1.97 -6.54
CA GLU A 93 -17.59 -1.02 -5.42
C GLU A 93 -16.45 -1.17 -4.41
N THR A 94 -15.23 -1.45 -4.89
CA THR A 94 -14.07 -1.69 -4.02
C THR A 94 -12.99 -0.65 -4.27
N PHE A 95 -12.53 -0.03 -3.18
CA PHE A 95 -11.55 1.04 -3.19
C PHE A 95 -10.48 0.79 -2.13
N SER A 96 -9.23 1.17 -2.40
CA SER A 96 -8.13 1.04 -1.45
C SER A 96 -7.09 2.12 -1.64
N ASP A 97 -6.32 2.36 -0.58
CA ASP A 97 -5.10 3.15 -0.61
C ASP A 97 -4.14 2.63 0.46
N CYS A 98 -2.87 2.46 0.11
CA CYS A 98 -1.86 1.86 0.97
C CYS A 98 -0.53 2.52 0.71
N GLY A 99 0.17 2.91 1.79
CA GLY A 99 1.41 3.65 1.67
C GLY A 99 2.10 3.96 2.98
N ILE A 100 3.28 4.55 2.87
CA ILE A 100 4.09 4.99 4.00
C ILE A 100 3.91 6.50 4.15
N VAL A 101 3.50 6.90 5.35
CA VAL A 101 3.42 8.30 5.76
C VAL A 101 4.72 8.65 6.48
N TYR A 102 5.46 9.63 5.96
CA TYR A 102 6.71 10.11 6.53
C TYR A 102 6.47 11.19 7.58
N ALA A 103 5.76 10.82 8.66
CA ALA A 103 5.46 11.72 9.75
C ALA A 103 6.74 12.09 10.54
N PRO A 104 6.79 13.29 11.16
CA PRO A 104 7.94 13.72 11.94
C PRO A 104 8.33 12.69 13.00
N ASN A 105 9.61 12.27 12.98
CA ASN A 105 10.23 11.32 13.92
C ASN A 105 9.71 9.87 13.90
N ARG A 106 8.58 9.57 13.23
CA ARG A 106 8.01 8.22 13.21
C ARG A 106 7.20 7.95 11.95
N ASN A 107 7.87 7.41 10.94
CA ASN A 107 7.21 6.90 9.74
C ASN A 107 6.25 5.76 10.11
N TYR A 108 5.13 5.63 9.41
CA TYR A 108 4.21 4.51 9.59
C TYR A 108 3.60 4.06 8.27
N LEU A 109 3.26 2.78 8.20
CA LEU A 109 2.51 2.18 7.11
C LEU A 109 1.01 2.26 7.42
N LEU A 110 0.22 2.72 6.46
CA LEU A 110 -1.23 2.75 6.56
C LEU A 110 -1.85 2.20 5.28
N CYS A 111 -2.70 1.19 5.42
CA CYS A 111 -3.40 0.56 4.30
C CYS A 111 -4.88 0.44 4.65
N LEU A 112 -5.71 1.11 3.87
CA LEU A 112 -7.14 1.21 4.05
C LEU A 112 -7.86 0.65 2.83
N GLY A 113 -9.00 0.02 3.08
CA GLY A 113 -9.87 -0.52 2.05
C GLY A 113 -11.32 -0.27 2.43
N ALA A 114 -12.15 -0.03 1.43
CA ALA A 114 -13.58 0.12 1.56
C ALA A 114 -14.26 -0.72 0.47
N SER A 115 -15.38 -1.35 0.83
CA SER A 115 -16.23 -2.11 -0.08
C SER A 115 -17.68 -1.65 0.07
N GLY A 116 -18.37 -1.50 -1.04
CA GLY A 116 -19.71 -0.93 -1.12
C GLY A 116 -19.69 0.60 -1.27
N GLY A 117 -20.71 1.13 -1.93
CA GLY A 117 -20.87 2.58 -2.11
C GLY A 117 -19.98 3.17 -3.21
N ASP A 118 -19.83 4.49 -3.22
CA ASP A 118 -19.07 5.22 -4.24
C ASP A 118 -17.65 5.61 -3.81
N GLU A 119 -16.80 5.92 -4.80
CA GLU A 119 -15.39 6.27 -4.55
C GLU A 119 -15.27 7.51 -3.66
N LYS A 120 -16.18 8.47 -3.79
CA LYS A 120 -16.15 9.72 -3.02
C LYS A 120 -16.34 9.44 -1.53
N THR A 121 -17.26 8.54 -1.19
CA THR A 121 -17.53 8.12 0.19
C THR A 121 -16.36 7.34 0.74
N ALA A 122 -15.79 6.42 -0.04
CA ALA A 122 -14.59 5.67 0.34
C ALA A 122 -13.37 6.60 0.56
N ALA A 123 -13.17 7.58 -0.32
CA ALA A 123 -12.08 8.54 -0.23
C ALA A 123 -12.20 9.41 1.03
N LYS A 124 -13.39 9.91 1.33
CA LYS A 124 -13.68 10.63 2.58
C LYS A 124 -13.38 9.78 3.82
N PHE A 125 -13.83 8.53 3.83
CA PHE A 125 -13.53 7.58 4.92
C PHE A 125 -12.02 7.41 5.12
N MET A 126 -11.27 7.21 4.02
CA MET A 126 -9.82 7.02 4.10
C MET A 126 -9.10 8.26 4.62
N ALA A 127 -9.49 9.45 4.18
CA ALA A 127 -8.95 10.70 4.67
C ALA A 127 -9.21 10.91 6.18
N GLU A 128 -10.43 10.63 6.63
CA GLU A 128 -10.80 10.74 8.06
C GLU A 128 -9.99 9.79 8.95
N VAL A 129 -9.83 8.53 8.53
CA VAL A 129 -9.04 7.54 9.26
C VAL A 129 -7.55 7.89 9.23
N SER A 130 -7.04 8.35 8.08
CA SER A 130 -5.64 8.79 7.95
C SER A 130 -5.33 9.96 8.88
N ALA A 131 -6.21 10.96 8.97
CA ALA A 131 -6.07 12.09 9.91
C ALA A 131 -6.06 11.63 11.37
N ALA A 132 -6.92 10.68 11.74
CA ALA A 132 -6.92 10.12 13.09
C ALA A 132 -5.62 9.36 13.40
N ALA A 133 -5.12 8.55 12.47
CA ALA A 133 -3.86 7.82 12.61
C ALA A 133 -2.66 8.77 12.71
N TYR A 134 -2.56 9.76 11.82
CA TYR A 134 -1.50 10.77 11.84
C TYR A 134 -1.47 11.51 13.17
N LYS A 135 -2.63 12.01 13.61
CA LYS A 135 -2.77 12.70 14.90
C LYS A 135 -2.33 11.81 16.06
N TYR A 136 -2.66 10.52 16.05
CA TYR A 136 -2.21 9.61 17.10
C TYR A 136 -0.68 9.47 17.10
N VAL A 137 -0.08 9.23 15.93
CA VAL A 137 1.36 9.00 15.76
C VAL A 137 2.21 10.22 16.15
N ILE A 138 1.78 11.45 15.83
CA ILE A 138 2.57 12.64 16.17
C ILE A 138 2.47 13.05 17.65
N ASN A 139 1.48 12.53 18.38
CA ASN A 139 1.21 12.90 19.77
C ASN A 139 1.60 11.81 20.78
N ASN A 140 2.03 10.62 20.33
CA ASN A 140 2.42 9.47 21.16
C ASN A 140 3.66 8.79 20.57
#